data_AF-A0A2S2DXK4-F1
#
_entry.id   AF-A0A2S2DXK4-F1
#
_cell.length_a   1.000
_cell.length_b   1.000
_cell.length_c   1.000
_cell.angle_alpha   90.00
_cell.angle_beta   90.00
_cell.angle_gamma   90.00
#
_symmetry.space_group_name_H-M   'P 1'
#
loop_
_entity.id
_entity.type
_entity.pdbx_description
1 polymer ?
#
loop_
_entity_poly.entity_id
_entity_poly.type
_entity_poly.pdbx_seq_one_letter_code
_entity_poly.pdbx_strand_id
1 'polypeptide(L)'
;MIDIRLDQKPTSVSIRYNGYYKVVLLLAIIKHCGYSKKASLELLHVVFWSLRNENNYQVLLDLANQQRNSLVPWTFEHGIDEVLALGFINGYIEKIIVSQTLEIKITDKGNEIINSINQFELFQDEIQKIRTLGVIPKNRLNSANKNWKLI
;
A
#
# COMPACT_ATOMS: atom_id res chain seq x y z
N MET A 1 16.50 47.60 -4.23
CA MET A 1 15.42 46.59 -4.33
C MET A 1 16.10 45.23 -4.38
N ILE A 2 15.85 44.34 -3.43
CA ILE A 2 16.54 43.03 -3.38
C ILE A 2 15.80 42.07 -4.31
N ASP A 3 16.51 41.54 -5.30
CA ASP A 3 16.00 40.51 -6.23
C ASP A 3 16.23 39.13 -5.58
N ILE A 4 15.15 38.52 -5.08
CA ILE A 4 15.19 37.16 -4.51
C ILE A 4 14.83 36.18 -5.62
N ARG A 5 15.83 35.47 -6.13
CA ARG A 5 15.65 34.39 -7.10
C ARG A 5 15.65 33.05 -6.38
N LEU A 6 14.49 32.40 -6.35
CA LEU A 6 14.33 31.05 -5.80
C LEU A 6 14.77 30.03 -6.84
N ASP A 7 15.99 29.52 -6.69
CA ASP A 7 16.50 28.40 -7.48
C ASP A 7 16.06 27.08 -6.83
N GLN A 8 14.94 26.51 -7.28
CA GLN A 8 14.48 25.20 -6.83
C GLN A 8 15.41 24.12 -7.38
N LYS A 9 16.44 23.76 -6.61
CA LYS A 9 17.25 22.58 -6.92
C LYS A 9 16.37 21.34 -6.85
N PRO A 10 16.43 20.43 -7.86
CA PRO A 10 15.70 19.17 -7.79
C PRO A 10 16.13 18.40 -6.55
N THR A 11 15.20 18.20 -5.61
CA THR A 11 15.41 17.34 -4.46
C THR A 11 15.58 15.90 -4.97
N SER A 12 16.75 15.30 -4.73
CA SER A 12 17.06 13.90 -5.11
C SER A 12 16.37 12.87 -4.21
N VAL A 13 15.28 13.24 -3.54
CA VAL A 13 14.59 12.39 -2.58
C VAL A 13 13.60 11.54 -3.36
N SER A 14 13.77 10.21 -3.29
CA SER A 14 12.87 9.26 -3.95
C SER A 14 11.42 9.56 -3.57
N ILE A 15 10.51 9.53 -4.56
CA ILE A 15 9.07 9.69 -4.33
C ILE A 15 8.51 8.69 -3.30
N ARG A 16 9.22 7.58 -3.08
CA ARG A 16 8.94 6.61 -2.01
C ARG A 16 9.03 7.20 -0.61
N TYR A 17 9.56 8.39 -0.39
CA TYR A 17 9.52 9.08 0.90
C TYR A 17 8.41 10.14 0.98
N ASN A 18 7.67 10.37 -0.11
CA ASN A 18 6.56 11.31 -0.12
C ASN A 18 5.32 10.69 0.53
N GLY A 19 4.82 11.32 1.59
CA GLY A 19 3.66 10.83 2.34
C GLY A 19 2.37 10.73 1.49
N TYR A 20 2.11 11.70 0.61
CA TYR A 20 0.92 11.67 -0.25
C TYR A 20 0.98 10.58 -1.31
N TYR A 21 2.17 10.35 -1.89
CA TYR A 21 2.40 9.21 -2.77
C TYR A 21 2.05 7.90 -2.05
N LYS A 22 2.55 7.70 -0.82
CA LYS A 22 2.21 6.52 -0.03
C LYS A 22 0.74 6.46 0.36
N VAL A 23 0.06 7.59 0.60
CA VAL A 23 -1.40 7.61 0.83
C VAL A 23 -2.15 7.08 -0.39
N VAL A 24 -1.75 7.48 -1.60
CA VAL A 24 -2.36 6.94 -2.83
C VAL A 24 -2.15 5.43 -2.92
N LEU A 25 -0.93 4.95 -2.69
CA LEU A 25 -0.65 3.51 -2.67
C LEU A 25 -1.46 2.79 -1.58
N LEU A 26 -1.53 3.34 -0.37
CA LEU A 26 -2.32 2.81 0.74
C LEU A 26 -3.80 2.63 0.34
N LEU A 27 -4.40 3.65 -0.26
CA LEU A 27 -5.79 3.60 -0.72
C LEU A 27 -5.98 2.54 -1.82
N ALA A 28 -5.03 2.42 -2.76
CA ALA A 28 -5.04 1.40 -3.79
C ALA A 28 -4.94 -0.01 -3.19
N ILE A 29 -4.05 -0.22 -2.21
CA ILE A 29 -3.88 -1.49 -1.50
C ILE A 29 -5.18 -1.90 -0.79
N ILE A 30 -5.79 -0.99 -0.04
CA ILE A 30 -7.06 -1.27 0.66
C ILE A 30 -8.17 -1.62 -0.35
N LYS A 31 -8.24 -0.88 -1.46
CA LYS A 31 -9.28 -1.05 -2.50
C LYS A 31 -9.16 -2.37 -3.27
N HIS A 32 -7.94 -2.79 -3.59
CA HIS A 32 -7.69 -3.90 -4.52
C HIS A 32 -7.23 -5.18 -3.82
N CYS A 33 -6.44 -5.08 -2.75
CA CYS A 33 -5.92 -6.23 -2.03
C CYS A 33 -6.76 -6.62 -0.81
N GLY A 34 -7.46 -5.64 -0.23
CA GLY A 34 -8.32 -5.82 0.94
C GLY A 34 -9.63 -6.54 0.63
N TYR A 35 -10.12 -7.35 1.57
CA TYR A 35 -11.45 -7.96 1.46
C TYR A 35 -12.53 -6.95 1.86
N SER A 36 -13.58 -6.80 1.05
CA SER A 36 -14.65 -5.81 1.29
C SER A 36 -14.11 -4.37 1.47
N LYS A 37 -12.99 -4.06 0.77
CA LYS A 37 -12.26 -2.79 0.87
C LYS A 37 -11.75 -2.48 2.30
N LYS A 38 -11.35 -3.54 3.03
CA LYS A 38 -10.74 -3.48 4.36
C LYS A 38 -9.42 -4.24 4.33
N ALA A 39 -8.41 -3.71 5.01
CA ALA A 39 -7.08 -4.31 5.09
C ALA A 39 -6.60 -4.37 6.54
N SER A 40 -5.96 -5.47 6.91
CA SER A 40 -5.16 -5.55 8.13
C SER A 40 -3.86 -4.77 7.96
N LEU A 41 -3.25 -4.32 9.07
CA LEU A 41 -1.93 -3.67 9.04
C LEU A 41 -0.87 -4.59 8.41
N GLU A 42 -0.94 -5.89 8.65
CA GLU A 42 -0.05 -6.88 8.03
C GLU A 42 -0.15 -6.87 6.51
N LEU A 43 -1.37 -6.89 5.96
CA LEU A 43 -1.57 -6.82 4.51
C LEU A 43 -0.98 -5.54 3.93
N LEU A 44 -1.22 -4.40 4.59
CA LEU A 44 -0.67 -3.11 4.14
C LEU A 44 0.85 -3.17 4.04
N HIS A 45 1.52 -3.63 5.09
CA HIS A 45 2.96 -3.71 5.13
C HIS A 45 3.54 -4.70 4.11
N VAL A 46 2.95 -5.89 3.98
CA VAL A 46 3.44 -6.90 3.04
C VAL A 46 3.31 -6.39 1.60
N VAL A 47 2.21 -5.71 1.26
CA VAL A 47 2.07 -5.16 -0.08
C VAL A 47 3.07 -4.02 -0.31
N PHE A 48 3.27 -3.10 0.65
CA PHE A 48 4.32 -2.07 0.54
C PHE A 48 5.72 -2.67 0.36
N TRP A 49 6.06 -3.71 1.13
CA TRP A 49 7.33 -4.43 0.99
C TRP A 49 7.49 -5.06 -0.41
N SER A 50 6.41 -5.60 -0.96
CA SER A 50 6.41 -6.20 -2.30
C SER A 50 6.72 -5.19 -3.40
N LEU A 51 6.30 -3.93 -3.24
CA LEU A 51 6.50 -2.87 -4.24
C LEU A 51 7.94 -2.31 -4.27
N ARG A 52 8.83 -2.76 -3.37
CA ARG A 52 10.21 -2.24 -3.29
C ARG A 52 11.11 -2.72 -4.42
N ASN A 53 10.88 -3.92 -4.95
CA ASN A 53 11.61 -4.49 -6.08
C ASN A 53 10.84 -5.67 -6.71
N GLU A 54 11.22 -6.08 -7.92
CA GLU A 54 10.52 -7.14 -8.67
C GLU A 54 10.56 -8.51 -7.98
N ASN A 55 11.64 -8.86 -7.28
CA ASN A 55 11.74 -10.15 -6.60
C ASN A 55 10.70 -10.26 -5.48
N ASN A 56 10.55 -9.21 -4.65
CA ASN A 56 9.54 -9.16 -3.61
C ASN A 56 8.12 -9.14 -4.21
N TYR A 57 7.93 -8.41 -5.32
CA TYR A 57 6.66 -8.38 -6.02
C TYR A 57 6.26 -9.76 -6.50
N GLN A 58 7.18 -10.49 -7.14
CA GLN A 58 6.94 -11.84 -7.64
C GLN A 58 6.61 -12.80 -6.49
N VAL A 59 7.31 -12.71 -5.35
CA VAL A 59 7.00 -13.52 -4.16
C VAL A 59 5.53 -13.36 -3.74
N LEU A 60 5.05 -12.12 -3.69
CA LEU A 60 3.67 -11.85 -3.27
C LEU A 60 2.66 -12.20 -4.36
N LEU A 61 3.02 -12.01 -5.63
CA LEU A 61 2.19 -12.38 -6.78
C LEU A 61 1.98 -13.89 -6.86
N ASP A 62 3.04 -14.69 -6.67
CA ASP A 62 2.96 -16.15 -6.62
C ASP A 62 2.06 -16.62 -5.47
N LEU A 63 2.15 -15.95 -4.31
CA LEU A 63 1.27 -16.22 -3.17
C LEU A 63 -0.19 -15.86 -3.50
N ALA A 64 -0.44 -14.72 -4.14
CA ALA A 64 -1.77 -14.28 -4.55
C ALA A 64 -2.39 -15.26 -5.57
N ASN A 65 -1.59 -15.74 -6.51
CA ASN A 65 -1.95 -16.72 -7.53
C ASN A 65 -1.95 -18.18 -7.03
N GLN A 66 -1.65 -18.42 -5.75
CA GLN A 66 -1.58 -19.75 -5.15
C GLN A 66 -0.52 -20.67 -5.77
N GLN A 67 0.48 -20.10 -6.45
CA GLN A 67 1.65 -20.79 -6.97
C GLN A 67 2.71 -21.00 -5.86
N ARG A 68 2.58 -20.27 -4.75
CA ARG A 68 3.41 -20.37 -3.54
C ARG A 68 2.53 -20.35 -2.29
N ASN A 69 3.00 -20.99 -1.22
CA ASN A 69 2.31 -21.07 0.08
C ASN A 69 3.11 -20.54 1.27
N SER A 70 4.23 -19.86 1.01
CA SER A 70 5.15 -19.30 2.00
C SER A 70 5.56 -17.88 1.61
N LEU A 71 6.03 -17.10 2.57
CA LEU A 71 6.72 -15.83 2.30
C LEU A 71 8.23 -16.00 2.52
N VAL A 72 9.00 -15.03 2.03
CA VAL A 72 10.39 -14.82 2.49
C VAL A 72 10.36 -13.86 3.70
N PRO A 73 11.44 -13.78 4.51
CA PRO A 73 11.55 -12.75 5.52
C PRO A 73 11.32 -11.36 4.92
N TRP A 74 10.40 -10.60 5.49
CA TRP A 74 10.02 -9.26 5.02
C TRP A 74 10.08 -8.25 6.16
N THR A 75 10.13 -6.97 5.82
CA THR A 75 10.30 -5.87 6.78
C THR A 75 9.11 -4.92 6.71
N PHE A 76 8.77 -4.31 7.85
CA PHE A 76 7.75 -3.27 7.90
C PHE A 76 8.07 -2.08 6.97
N GLU A 77 7.01 -1.37 6.60
CA GLU A 77 7.09 -0.15 5.82
C GLU A 77 7.40 1.03 6.73
N HIS A 78 8.47 1.75 6.41
CA HIS A 78 8.89 2.92 7.19
C HIS A 78 7.92 4.08 6.99
N GLY A 79 7.53 4.70 8.10
CA GLY A 79 6.63 5.84 8.12
C GLY A 79 5.20 5.52 7.70
N ILE A 80 4.75 4.27 7.91
CA ILE A 80 3.34 3.92 7.65
C ILE A 80 2.41 4.65 8.60
N ASP A 81 2.88 4.98 9.80
CA ASP A 81 2.14 5.65 10.85
C ASP A 81 1.79 7.09 10.47
N GLU A 82 2.71 7.84 9.86
CA GLU A 82 2.39 9.16 9.32
C GLU A 82 1.44 9.05 8.13
N VAL A 83 1.59 8.03 7.27
CA VAL A 83 0.69 7.81 6.13
C VAL A 83 -0.73 7.48 6.59
N LEU A 84 -0.86 6.62 7.60
CA LEU A 84 -2.14 6.31 8.24
C LEU A 84 -2.73 7.56 8.91
N ALA A 85 -1.93 8.34 9.64
CA ALA A 85 -2.36 9.59 10.25
C ALA A 85 -2.89 10.59 9.20
N LEU A 86 -2.17 10.77 8.09
CA LEU A 86 -2.63 11.60 6.95
C LEU A 86 -3.94 11.09 6.38
N GLY A 87 -4.07 9.77 6.19
CA GLY A 87 -5.30 9.15 5.70
C GLY A 87 -6.50 9.38 6.64
N PHE A 88 -6.30 9.25 7.95
CA PHE A 88 -7.34 9.50 8.95
C PHE A 88 -7.72 10.97 9.05
N ILE A 89 -6.75 11.88 9.15
CA ILE A 89 -6.98 13.33 9.30
C ILE A 89 -7.73 13.88 8.08
N ASN A 90 -7.42 13.39 6.88
CA ASN A 90 -8.10 13.80 5.67
C ASN A 90 -9.44 13.07 5.44
N GLY A 91 -9.78 12.08 6.26
CA GLY A 91 -11.02 11.30 6.14
C GLY A 91 -11.06 10.34 4.95
N TYR A 92 -9.90 9.92 4.44
CA TYR A 92 -9.81 8.96 3.32
C TYR A 92 -9.93 7.50 3.77
N ILE A 93 -9.60 7.23 5.02
CA ILE A 93 -9.70 5.92 5.65
C ILE A 93 -10.34 6.04 7.03
N GLU A 94 -10.89 4.94 7.51
CA GLU A 94 -11.48 4.79 8.83
C GLU A 94 -11.01 3.50 9.51
N LYS A 95 -11.03 3.51 10.84
CA LYS A 95 -10.77 2.32 11.66
C LYS A 95 -12.05 1.52 11.79
N ILE A 96 -11.98 0.21 11.60
CA ILE A 96 -13.10 -0.70 11.82
C ILE A 96 -12.64 -1.93 12.60
N ILE A 97 -13.50 -2.44 13.48
CA ILE A 97 -13.25 -3.71 14.17
C ILE A 97 -13.95 -4.83 13.40
N VAL A 98 -13.17 -5.82 12.97
CA VAL A 98 -13.66 -7.04 12.32
C VAL A 98 -13.19 -8.23 13.13
N SER A 99 -14.13 -8.99 13.68
CA SER A 99 -13.83 -10.18 14.52
C SER A 99 -12.77 -9.89 15.59
N GLN A 100 -12.95 -8.79 16.35
CA GLN A 100 -12.03 -8.33 17.41
C GLN A 100 -10.64 -7.87 16.93
N THR A 101 -10.43 -7.73 15.62
CA THR A 101 -9.19 -7.20 15.06
C THR A 101 -9.40 -5.83 14.43
N LEU A 102 -8.46 -4.91 14.65
CA LEU A 102 -8.45 -3.60 14.01
C LEU A 102 -8.08 -3.75 12.53
N GLU A 103 -8.92 -3.23 11.66
CA GLU A 103 -8.68 -3.14 10.22
C GLU A 103 -8.88 -1.69 9.75
N ILE A 104 -8.29 -1.39 8.59
CA ILE A 104 -8.37 -0.08 7.95
C ILE A 104 -9.29 -0.21 6.74
N LYS A 105 -10.32 0.63 6.67
CA LYS A 105 -11.30 0.65 5.60
C LYS A 105 -11.19 1.96 4.82
N ILE A 106 -11.35 1.89 3.50
CA ILE A 106 -11.44 3.08 2.65
C ILE A 106 -12.83 3.71 2.76
N THR A 107 -12.91 5.03 2.91
CA THR A 107 -14.16 5.79 2.91
C THR A 107 -14.60 6.12 1.48
N ASP A 108 -15.79 6.72 1.31
CA ASP A 108 -16.22 7.21 0.00
C ASP A 108 -15.31 8.32 -0.51
N LYS A 109 -14.90 9.25 0.36
CA LYS A 109 -13.90 10.29 0.06
C LYS A 109 -12.56 9.69 -0.38
N GLY A 110 -12.11 8.60 0.26
CA GLY A 110 -10.92 7.88 -0.17
C GLY A 110 -11.07 7.25 -1.56
N ASN A 111 -12.26 6.72 -1.88
CA ASN A 111 -12.55 6.21 -3.21
C ASN A 111 -12.55 7.30 -4.28
N GLU A 112 -13.08 8.49 -3.97
CA GLU A 112 -13.05 9.67 -4.86
C GLU A 112 -11.61 10.03 -5.22
N ILE A 113 -10.70 10.08 -4.24
CA ILE A 113 -9.27 10.33 -4.50
C ILE A 113 -8.68 9.31 -5.48
N ILE A 114 -8.90 8.02 -5.26
CA ILE A 114 -8.42 6.98 -6.18
C ILE A 114 -9.00 7.16 -7.58
N ASN A 115 -10.29 7.51 -7.69
CA ASN A 115 -10.92 7.73 -8.99
C ASN A 115 -10.30 8.93 -9.72
N SER A 116 -10.03 10.03 -9.02
CA SER A 116 -9.33 11.20 -9.57
C SER A 116 -7.90 10.85 -10.01
N ILE A 117 -7.15 10.10 -9.20
CA ILE A 117 -5.80 9.64 -9.56
C ILE A 117 -5.81 8.82 -10.87
N ASN A 118 -6.81 7.96 -11.06
CA ASN A 118 -6.96 7.20 -12.30
C ASN A 118 -7.36 8.08 -13.49
N GLN A 119 -8.24 9.07 -13.28
CA GLN A 119 -8.66 10.00 -14.33
C GLN A 119 -7.47 10.82 -14.86
N PHE A 120 -6.53 11.20 -13.99
CA PHE A 120 -5.33 11.93 -14.36
C PHE A 120 -4.14 11.01 -14.71
N GLU A 121 -4.35 9.70 -14.79
CA GLU A 121 -3.33 8.71 -15.13
C GLU A 121 -2.05 8.82 -14.27
N LEU A 122 -2.20 9.17 -12.99
CA LEU A 122 -1.07 9.30 -12.06
C LEU A 122 -0.73 7.94 -11.43
N PHE A 123 0.56 7.64 -11.27
CA PHE A 123 1.07 6.44 -10.56
C PHE A 123 0.55 5.10 -11.12
N GLN A 124 0.32 5.03 -12.44
CA GLN A 124 -0.36 3.89 -13.06
C GLN A 124 0.44 2.59 -12.93
N ASP A 125 1.78 2.63 -12.98
CA ASP A 125 2.61 1.44 -12.87
C ASP A 125 2.41 0.75 -11.51
N GLU A 126 2.50 1.50 -10.41
CA GLU A 126 2.31 0.94 -9.07
C GLU A 126 0.86 0.55 -8.81
N ILE A 127 -0.11 1.36 -9.27
CA ILE A 127 -1.53 1.02 -9.14
C ILE A 127 -1.84 -0.26 -9.92
N GLN A 128 -1.28 -0.43 -11.11
CA GLN A 128 -1.50 -1.63 -11.90
C GLN A 128 -0.87 -2.86 -11.23
N LYS A 129 0.34 -2.74 -10.66
CA LYS A 129 0.94 -3.82 -9.86
C LYS A 129 0.05 -4.23 -8.69
N ILE A 130 -0.48 -3.26 -7.95
CA ILE A 130 -1.40 -3.48 -6.83
C ILE A 130 -2.69 -4.14 -7.30
N ARG A 131 -3.27 -3.68 -8.41
CA ARG A 131 -4.47 -4.29 -9.02
C ARG A 131 -4.25 -5.75 -9.40
N THR A 132 -3.10 -6.05 -10.01
CA THR A 132 -2.74 -7.40 -10.45
C THR A 132 -2.61 -8.37 -9.28
N LEU A 133 -2.15 -7.93 -8.10
CA LEU A 133 -2.14 -8.78 -6.90
C LEU A 133 -3.54 -9.26 -6.52
N GLY A 134 -4.57 -8.45 -6.77
CA GLY A 134 -5.95 -8.75 -6.42
C GLY A 134 -6.14 -8.98 -4.91
N VAL A 135 -7.30 -9.50 -4.53
CA VAL A 135 -7.64 -9.72 -3.11
C VAL A 135 -6.76 -10.85 -2.55
N ILE A 136 -6.07 -10.56 -1.43
CA ILE A 136 -5.25 -11.54 -0.72
C ILE A 136 -5.97 -11.91 0.59
N PRO A 137 -6.52 -13.13 0.71
CA PRO A 137 -7.23 -13.55 1.91
C PRO A 137 -6.33 -13.54 3.16
N LYS A 138 -6.85 -13.01 4.28
CA LYS A 138 -6.12 -12.91 5.56
C LYS A 138 -5.57 -14.26 6.05
N ASN A 139 -6.36 -15.33 5.93
CA ASN A 139 -5.94 -16.68 6.29
C ASN A 139 -4.78 -17.20 5.43
N ARG A 140 -4.74 -16.83 4.13
CA ARG A 140 -3.65 -17.18 3.23
C ARG A 140 -2.37 -16.47 3.64
N LEU A 141 -2.47 -15.15 3.87
CA LEU A 141 -1.33 -14.35 4.30
C LEU A 141 -0.76 -14.86 5.64
N ASN A 142 -1.63 -15.05 6.64
CA ASN A 142 -1.24 -15.55 7.96
C ASN A 142 -0.58 -16.93 7.88
N SER A 143 -1.07 -17.83 7.04
CA SER A 143 -0.50 -19.17 6.87
C SER A 143 0.88 -19.13 6.21
N ALA A 144 1.05 -18.27 5.20
CA ALA A 144 2.32 -18.10 4.51
C ALA A 144 3.38 -17.42 5.39
N ASN A 145 2.95 -16.48 6.24
CA ASN A 145 3.83 -15.76 7.15
C ASN A 145 4.34 -16.61 8.33
N LYS A 146 3.69 -17.76 8.62
CA LYS A 146 4.15 -18.72 9.64
C LYS A 146 5.24 -19.68 9.14
N ASN A 147 5.46 -19.75 7.83
CA ASN A 147 6.30 -20.77 7.20
C ASN A 147 7.28 -20.12 6.22
N TRP A 148 8.20 -19.30 6.73
CA TRP A 148 9.16 -18.64 5.85
C TRP A 148 10.08 -19.63 5.14
N LYS A 149 10.28 -19.43 3.85
CA LYS A 149 11.25 -20.17 3.03
C LYS A 149 12.11 -19.16 2.28
N LEU A 150 13.42 -19.38 2.26
CA LEU A 150 14.31 -18.64 1.36
C LEU A 150 14.00 -19.06 -0.09
N ILE A 151 14.29 -18.16 -1.03
CA ILE A 151 14.06 -18.38 -2.47
C ILE A 151 14.81 -19.63 -2.93
#